data_AF-A0A135LP78-F1
#
_entry.id   AF-A0A135LP78-F1
#
_cell.length_a   1.000
_cell.length_b   1.000
_cell.length_c   1.000
_cell.angle_alpha   90.00
_cell.angle_beta   90.00
_cell.angle_gamma   90.00
#
_symmetry.space_group_name_H-M   'P 1'
#
loop_
_entity.id
_entity.type
_entity.pdbx_description
1 polymer ?
#
loop_
_entity_poly.entity_id
_entity_poly.type
_entity_poly.pdbx_seq_one_letter_code
_entity_poly.pdbx_strand_id
1 'polypeptide(L)'
;MADSTSSAAPSGASKPQAAPKPPNPVFKMMGLPNMRFKLPSRNWMIFLTITGSFTGAIMYDRREKRRVQQKWSELVAHISKETLPVDQMRRKMTVYLAAPPGDGLRVARDHFKEYVKPILVAAALDYTVIEGRREGDVRAGTAENIRKQRRKAGEPSSTVEEVGVEAVIAATREHIGVTDEPSPKGDLVIGRHTWKEYIRGLHEGWLGPLDAPPPPPEEVKELAADTVEDVSADKPVSLASPEIASIDSPEFSEENKEAIPEPKIEEPEKEEEKEEEKKPSKPAGPTPAYIYPSEYSSAILPHTIPQSFDSSAPVEFPHILGFLNTPIRVYRFLTQRHLAEDVGRQVAAVVLANSARPYREDTPTDSEPTAASVEPNPSLDTSFTDLPPRNYEQQTVMQAAESEWHKSVHKHEEDEKEREWLDDIVLDQRIASRMQRATLSPEDEARAQRIGEKQEYILGEERPTPVPFWKRMWIDYGYGESEEALRRKPILGNIDEDVQ
;
A
#
# COMPACT_ATOMS: atom_id res chain seq x y z
N MET A 1 -60.44 -55.13 -6.08
CA MET A 1 -61.77 -54.51 -6.21
C MET A 1 -61.62 -53.26 -7.05
N ALA A 2 -62.52 -53.05 -8.01
CA ALA A 2 -62.59 -51.85 -8.87
C ALA A 2 -61.29 -51.46 -9.62
N ASP A 3 -61.02 -52.14 -10.74
CA ASP A 3 -60.47 -51.40 -11.90
C ASP A 3 -61.50 -50.36 -12.34
N SER A 4 -61.06 -49.15 -12.69
CA SER A 4 -61.93 -48.11 -13.24
C SER A 4 -61.15 -47.16 -14.14
N THR A 5 -61.37 -47.34 -15.43
CA THR A 5 -60.87 -46.55 -16.56
C THR A 5 -60.92 -45.03 -16.33
N SER A 6 -59.78 -44.37 -16.49
CA SER A 6 -59.73 -42.92 -16.77
C SER A 6 -59.44 -42.70 -18.25
N SER A 7 -60.20 -41.83 -18.90
CA SER A 7 -60.20 -41.68 -20.35
C SER A 7 -59.03 -40.84 -20.86
N ALA A 8 -58.36 -41.32 -21.92
CA ALA A 8 -57.38 -40.53 -22.67
C ALA A 8 -58.09 -39.51 -23.56
N ALA A 9 -58.19 -38.26 -23.09
CA ALA A 9 -58.67 -37.16 -23.91
C ALA A 9 -57.67 -36.82 -25.04
N PRO A 10 -58.09 -36.68 -26.31
CA PRO A 10 -57.20 -36.34 -27.41
C PRO A 10 -56.65 -34.92 -27.27
N SER A 11 -55.46 -34.70 -27.84
CA SER A 11 -54.73 -33.43 -27.76
C SER A 11 -55.53 -32.27 -28.37
N GLY A 12 -55.68 -31.20 -27.59
CA GLY A 12 -56.37 -29.98 -28.00
C GLY A 12 -55.71 -29.33 -29.22
N ALA A 13 -56.54 -28.84 -30.15
CA ALA A 13 -56.10 -28.32 -31.45
C ALA A 13 -55.02 -27.23 -31.34
N SER A 14 -53.97 -27.37 -32.14
CA SER A 14 -52.98 -26.32 -32.36
C SER A 14 -53.64 -25.11 -33.01
N LYS A 15 -53.64 -23.96 -32.33
CA LYS A 15 -54.07 -22.69 -32.94
C LYS A 15 -53.19 -22.40 -34.16
N PRO A 16 -53.76 -22.04 -35.32
CA PRO A 16 -52.96 -21.72 -36.49
C PRO A 16 -52.03 -20.54 -36.19
N GLN A 17 -50.75 -20.66 -36.55
CA GLN A 17 -49.80 -19.56 -36.42
C GLN A 17 -50.24 -18.43 -37.36
N ALA A 18 -50.49 -17.24 -36.80
CA ALA A 18 -50.84 -16.07 -37.60
C ALA A 18 -49.71 -15.74 -38.58
N ALA A 19 -50.08 -15.45 -39.83
CA ALA A 19 -49.13 -15.16 -40.90
C ALA A 19 -48.14 -14.04 -40.50
N PRO A 20 -46.85 -14.15 -40.87
CA PRO A 20 -45.82 -13.21 -40.42
C PRO A 20 -46.11 -11.79 -40.93
N LYS A 21 -46.38 -10.87 -39.99
CA LYS A 21 -46.66 -9.46 -40.29
C LYS A 21 -45.61 -8.87 -41.25
N PRO A 22 -46.03 -8.06 -42.24
CA PRO A 22 -45.13 -7.54 -43.28
C PRO A 22 -43.97 -6.72 -42.69
N PRO A 23 -42.82 -6.66 -43.37
CA PRO A 23 -41.68 -5.85 -42.97
C PRO A 23 -42.05 -4.36 -42.90
N ASN A 24 -41.46 -3.62 -41.95
CA ASN A 24 -41.70 -2.19 -41.81
C ASN A 24 -41.06 -1.44 -43.00
N PRO A 25 -41.82 -0.75 -43.87
CA PRO A 25 -41.34 -0.26 -45.16
C PRO A 25 -40.14 0.70 -45.04
N VAL A 26 -40.07 1.46 -43.94
CA VAL A 26 -39.00 2.44 -43.66
C VAL A 26 -37.61 1.79 -43.65
N PHE A 27 -37.45 0.61 -43.04
CA PHE A 27 -36.15 -0.09 -43.03
C PHE A 27 -35.80 -0.66 -44.41
N LYS A 28 -36.80 -1.15 -45.15
CA LYS A 28 -36.61 -1.62 -46.53
C LYS A 28 -36.17 -0.50 -47.48
N MET A 29 -36.67 0.72 -47.28
CA MET A 29 -36.26 1.91 -48.05
C MET A 29 -34.84 2.38 -47.73
N MET A 30 -34.36 2.20 -46.49
CA MET A 30 -32.97 2.48 -46.10
C MET A 30 -31.98 1.35 -46.41
N GLY A 31 -32.40 0.30 -47.14
CA GLY A 31 -31.55 -0.86 -47.45
C GLY A 31 -31.15 -1.72 -46.25
N LEU A 32 -31.66 -1.42 -45.05
CA LEU A 32 -31.30 -2.12 -43.82
C LEU A 32 -32.03 -3.48 -43.73
N PRO A 33 -31.37 -4.53 -43.20
CA PRO A 33 -32.04 -5.79 -42.91
C PRO A 33 -33.17 -5.56 -41.91
N ASN A 34 -34.24 -6.37 -42.01
CA ASN A 34 -35.41 -6.26 -41.14
C ASN A 34 -35.11 -6.74 -39.72
N MET A 35 -34.41 -5.90 -38.94
CA MET A 35 -34.10 -6.13 -37.53
C MET A 35 -35.38 -6.13 -36.69
N ARG A 36 -36.00 -7.31 -36.63
CA ARG A 36 -37.11 -7.60 -35.71
C ARG A 36 -36.55 -7.69 -34.30
N PHE A 37 -36.40 -6.54 -33.64
CA PHE A 37 -36.12 -6.40 -32.21
C PHE A 37 -37.26 -7.02 -31.37
N LYS A 38 -37.30 -8.35 -31.33
CA LYS A 38 -38.11 -9.09 -30.36
C LYS A 38 -37.50 -8.84 -28.99
N LEU A 39 -38.34 -8.50 -28.00
CA LEU A 39 -37.93 -8.48 -26.61
C LEU A 39 -37.32 -9.86 -26.23
N PRO A 40 -36.22 -9.90 -25.46
CA PRO A 40 -35.67 -11.16 -24.98
C PRO A 40 -36.70 -11.93 -24.14
N SER A 41 -36.53 -13.25 -24.01
CA SER A 41 -37.41 -14.05 -23.16
C SER A 41 -37.31 -13.62 -21.69
N ARG A 42 -38.30 -13.95 -20.85
CA ARG A 42 -38.32 -13.59 -19.41
C ARG A 42 -36.98 -13.87 -18.71
N ASN A 43 -36.40 -15.06 -18.94
CA ASN A 43 -35.15 -15.46 -18.31
C ASN A 43 -33.97 -14.64 -18.83
N TRP A 44 -33.93 -14.33 -20.14
CA TRP A 44 -32.94 -13.41 -20.71
C TRP A 44 -33.07 -11.98 -20.18
N MET A 45 -34.29 -11.46 -19.99
CA MET A 45 -34.50 -10.14 -19.39
C MET A 45 -34.00 -10.11 -17.95
N ILE A 46 -34.30 -11.14 -17.14
CA ILE A 46 -33.79 -11.26 -15.76
C ILE A 46 -32.25 -11.35 -15.74
N PHE A 47 -31.65 -12.14 -16.64
CA PHE A 47 -30.20 -12.24 -16.76
C PHE A 47 -29.56 -10.90 -17.14
N LEU A 48 -30.12 -10.19 -18.12
CA LEU A 48 -29.60 -8.91 -18.61
C LEU A 48 -29.80 -7.77 -17.59
N THR A 49 -30.88 -7.75 -16.80
CA THR A 49 -31.05 -6.74 -15.74
C THR A 49 -30.11 -6.98 -14.57
N ILE A 50 -29.89 -8.23 -14.14
CA ILE A 50 -28.95 -8.55 -13.05
C ILE A 50 -27.51 -8.27 -13.49
N THR A 51 -27.07 -8.81 -14.65
CA THR A 51 -25.71 -8.60 -15.14
C THR A 51 -25.44 -7.15 -15.52
N GLY A 52 -26.42 -6.48 -16.15
CA GLY A 52 -26.33 -5.06 -16.53
C GLY A 52 -26.27 -4.11 -15.33
N SER A 53 -27.08 -4.34 -14.28
CA SER A 53 -27.03 -3.52 -13.06
C SER A 53 -25.75 -3.71 -12.27
N PHE A 54 -25.28 -4.96 -12.11
CA PHE A 54 -24.00 -5.25 -11.45
C PHE A 54 -22.79 -4.67 -12.21
N THR A 55 -22.76 -4.82 -13.54
CA THR A 55 -21.72 -4.21 -14.39
C THR A 55 -21.78 -2.68 -14.33
N GLY A 56 -22.99 -2.11 -14.33
CA GLY A 56 -23.21 -0.68 -14.15
C GLY A 56 -22.70 -0.15 -12.82
N ALA A 57 -22.91 -0.88 -11.72
CA ALA A 57 -22.39 -0.53 -10.39
C ALA A 57 -20.85 -0.55 -10.36
N ILE A 58 -20.20 -1.57 -10.94
CA ILE A 58 -18.74 -1.63 -11.06
C ILE A 58 -18.19 -0.48 -11.92
N MET A 59 -18.83 -0.18 -13.05
CA MET A 59 -18.42 0.93 -13.92
C MET A 59 -18.63 2.30 -13.26
N TYR A 60 -19.69 2.44 -12.46
CA TYR A 60 -19.97 3.65 -11.68
C TYR A 60 -18.91 3.85 -10.59
N ASP A 61 -18.70 2.87 -9.71
CA ASP A 61 -17.76 3.03 -8.60
C ASP A 61 -16.31 3.23 -9.09
N ARG A 62 -15.88 2.53 -10.15
CA ARG A 62 -14.60 2.79 -10.83
C ARG A 62 -14.51 4.18 -11.47
N ARG A 63 -15.63 4.82 -11.83
CA ARG A 63 -15.66 6.19 -12.36
C ARG A 63 -15.57 7.21 -11.23
N GLU A 64 -16.30 7.02 -10.15
CA GLU A 64 -16.26 7.92 -8.99
C GLU A 64 -14.91 7.82 -8.28
N LYS A 65 -14.37 6.62 -8.06
CA LYS A 65 -13.01 6.38 -7.56
C LYS A 65 -11.94 7.14 -8.35
N ARG A 66 -12.03 7.15 -9.69
CA ARG A 66 -11.13 7.93 -10.55
C ARG A 66 -11.32 9.44 -10.43
N ARG A 67 -12.54 9.94 -10.23
CA ARG A 67 -12.78 11.36 -9.94
C ARG A 67 -12.20 11.77 -8.59
N VAL A 68 -12.32 10.91 -7.59
CA VAL A 68 -11.75 11.12 -6.25
C VAL A 68 -10.22 11.14 -6.32
N GLN A 69 -9.61 10.15 -6.96
CA GLN A 69 -8.17 10.14 -7.26
C GLN A 69 -7.73 11.43 -8.00
N GLN A 70 -8.48 11.86 -9.01
CA GLN A 70 -8.23 13.11 -9.75
C GLN A 70 -8.35 14.34 -8.86
N LYS A 71 -9.39 14.47 -8.03
CA LYS A 71 -9.59 15.56 -7.07
C LYS A 71 -8.37 15.73 -6.14
N TRP A 72 -7.95 14.64 -5.50
CA TRP A 72 -6.81 14.68 -4.55
C TRP A 72 -5.47 14.87 -5.26
N SER A 73 -5.33 14.40 -6.51
CA SER A 73 -4.16 14.68 -7.35
C SER A 73 -4.13 16.15 -7.81
N GLU A 74 -5.25 16.71 -8.31
CA GLU A 74 -5.40 18.09 -8.76
C GLU A 74 -5.15 19.09 -7.60
N LEU A 75 -5.59 18.76 -6.37
CA LEU A 75 -5.32 19.55 -5.15
C LEU A 75 -3.82 19.73 -4.87
N VAL A 76 -3.05 18.68 -5.12
CA VAL A 76 -1.64 18.48 -4.75
C VAL A 76 -0.67 18.85 -5.88
N ALA A 77 -1.11 18.77 -7.14
CA ALA A 77 -0.24 18.87 -8.32
C ALA A 77 0.51 20.20 -8.49
N HIS A 78 0.13 21.26 -7.76
CA HIS A 78 0.87 22.51 -7.75
C HIS A 78 2.28 22.36 -7.16
N ILE A 79 2.44 21.50 -6.15
CA ILE A 79 3.73 21.22 -5.49
C ILE A 79 4.79 20.85 -6.54
N SER A 80 4.43 20.01 -7.52
CA SER A 80 5.35 19.55 -8.58
C SER A 80 5.94 20.66 -9.46
N LYS A 81 5.35 21.86 -9.43
CA LYS A 81 5.71 23.02 -10.28
C LYS A 81 6.47 24.10 -9.52
N GLU A 82 6.60 23.96 -8.21
CA GLU A 82 7.39 24.86 -7.36
C GLU A 82 8.88 24.74 -7.71
N THR A 83 9.52 25.88 -7.92
CA THR A 83 10.95 25.99 -8.27
C THR A 83 11.79 25.90 -7.00
N LEU A 84 12.72 24.95 -6.96
CA LEU A 84 13.64 24.76 -5.84
C LEU A 84 15.06 25.26 -6.16
N PRO A 85 15.85 25.64 -5.14
CA PRO A 85 17.28 25.92 -5.28
C PRO A 85 18.07 24.70 -5.79
N VAL A 86 19.17 24.93 -6.49
CA VAL A 86 20.00 23.87 -7.10
C VAL A 86 20.76 23.05 -6.05
N ASP A 87 20.98 23.65 -4.88
CA ASP A 87 21.53 23.05 -3.66
C ASP A 87 20.53 22.19 -2.86
N GLN A 88 19.26 22.09 -3.28
CA GLN A 88 18.20 21.47 -2.49
C GLN A 88 17.45 20.36 -3.24
N MET A 89 17.25 19.23 -2.56
CA MET A 89 16.40 18.12 -3.02
C MET A 89 15.04 18.15 -2.33
N ARG A 90 13.97 17.81 -3.05
CA ARG A 90 12.62 17.64 -2.47
C ARG A 90 12.63 16.65 -1.32
N ARG A 91 11.85 16.93 -0.27
CA ARG A 91 11.69 16.02 0.87
C ARG A 91 11.21 14.62 0.43
N LYS A 92 11.89 13.57 0.89
CA LYS A 92 11.53 12.16 0.66
C LYS A 92 10.53 11.69 1.73
N MET A 93 9.42 11.06 1.32
CA MET A 93 8.39 10.53 2.23
C MET A 93 8.69 9.06 2.60
N THR A 94 8.28 8.62 3.80
CA THR A 94 8.40 7.20 4.21
C THR A 94 7.04 6.51 4.07
N VAL A 95 7.00 5.33 3.44
CA VAL A 95 5.78 4.51 3.36
C VAL A 95 5.99 3.18 4.07
N TYR A 96 5.24 2.92 5.14
CA TYR A 96 5.29 1.68 5.91
C TYR A 96 4.16 0.75 5.47
N LEU A 97 4.52 -0.48 5.09
CA LEU A 97 3.62 -1.41 4.41
C LEU A 97 3.91 -2.85 4.84
N ALA A 98 2.93 -3.60 5.35
CA ALA A 98 3.09 -5.01 5.66
C ALA A 98 2.00 -5.87 5.01
N ALA A 99 2.31 -7.15 4.79
CA ALA A 99 1.34 -8.18 4.48
C ALA A 99 0.16 -8.15 5.48
N PRO A 100 -1.11 -8.07 5.04
CA PRO A 100 -2.23 -8.11 5.97
C PRO A 100 -2.37 -9.48 6.63
N PRO A 101 -2.87 -9.55 7.87
CA PRO A 101 -3.01 -10.79 8.62
C PRO A 101 -3.75 -11.92 7.87
N GLY A 102 -2.97 -12.94 7.46
CA GLY A 102 -3.46 -14.14 6.77
C GLY A 102 -3.42 -14.10 5.23
N ASP A 103 -2.87 -13.06 4.61
CA ASP A 103 -2.66 -12.95 3.16
C ASP A 103 -1.28 -12.30 2.87
N GLY A 104 -0.85 -12.23 1.62
CA GLY A 104 0.49 -11.78 1.23
C GLY A 104 0.62 -10.26 1.02
N LEU A 105 1.87 -9.77 1.12
CA LEU A 105 2.31 -8.40 0.83
C LEU A 105 1.81 -7.84 -0.53
N ARG A 106 1.45 -8.71 -1.49
CA ARG A 106 0.84 -8.29 -2.76
C ARG A 106 -0.38 -7.39 -2.56
N VAL A 107 -1.30 -7.74 -1.66
CA VAL A 107 -2.56 -6.98 -1.50
C VAL A 107 -2.27 -5.56 -0.98
N ALA A 108 -1.31 -5.44 -0.06
CA ALA A 108 -0.84 -4.17 0.46
C ALA A 108 -0.13 -3.33 -0.64
N ARG A 109 0.74 -3.95 -1.45
CA ARG A 109 1.38 -3.30 -2.61
C ARG A 109 0.37 -2.82 -3.65
N ASP A 110 -0.66 -3.60 -3.94
CA ASP A 110 -1.69 -3.22 -4.91
C ASP A 110 -2.60 -2.11 -4.35
N HIS A 111 -2.86 -2.07 -3.03
CA HIS A 111 -3.49 -0.95 -2.34
C HIS A 111 -2.66 0.35 -2.43
N PHE A 112 -1.35 0.29 -2.11
CA PHE A 112 -0.44 1.43 -2.26
C PHE A 112 -0.45 2.00 -3.69
N LYS A 113 -0.32 1.13 -4.71
CA LYS A 113 -0.34 1.54 -6.12
C LYS A 113 -1.65 2.20 -6.55
N GLU A 114 -2.78 1.75 -6.00
CA GLU A 114 -4.10 2.19 -6.46
C GLU A 114 -4.60 3.46 -5.75
N TYR A 115 -4.33 3.64 -4.45
CA TYR A 115 -4.86 4.78 -3.68
C TYR A 115 -3.80 5.84 -3.36
N VAL A 116 -2.59 5.44 -2.96
CA VAL A 116 -1.56 6.35 -2.42
C VAL A 116 -0.63 6.88 -3.51
N LYS A 117 -0.06 5.97 -4.33
CA LYS A 117 0.94 6.32 -5.35
C LYS A 117 0.47 7.42 -6.34
N PRO A 118 -0.79 7.47 -6.83
CA PRO A 118 -1.20 8.51 -7.78
C PRO A 118 -1.03 9.93 -7.23
N ILE A 119 -1.26 10.14 -5.93
CA ILE A 119 -1.16 11.45 -5.28
C ILE A 119 0.31 11.84 -5.06
N LEU A 120 1.15 10.90 -4.62
CA LEU A 120 2.61 11.11 -4.49
C LEU A 120 3.26 11.46 -5.85
N VAL A 121 2.85 10.76 -6.92
CA VAL A 121 3.32 11.02 -8.28
C VAL A 121 2.82 12.37 -8.81
N ALA A 122 1.58 12.77 -8.49
CA ALA A 122 1.07 14.10 -8.83
C ALA A 122 1.84 15.23 -8.11
N ALA A 123 2.33 14.98 -6.90
CA ALA A 123 3.17 15.91 -6.14
C ALA A 123 4.61 16.03 -6.67
N ALA A 124 5.07 15.05 -7.47
CA ALA A 124 6.48 14.81 -7.77
C ALA A 124 7.35 14.66 -6.50
N LEU A 125 6.85 13.94 -5.48
CA LEU A 125 7.59 13.59 -4.27
C LEU A 125 8.14 12.16 -4.35
N ASP A 126 9.44 12.03 -4.07
CA ASP A 126 10.11 10.73 -3.90
C ASP A 126 9.67 10.07 -2.57
N TYR A 127 9.70 8.73 -2.56
CA TYR A 127 9.33 7.95 -1.37
C TYR A 127 10.24 6.73 -1.16
N THR A 128 10.57 6.43 0.10
CA THR A 128 11.01 5.10 0.52
C THR A 128 9.79 4.21 0.79
N VAL A 129 9.95 2.89 0.66
CA VAL A 129 8.96 1.92 1.15
C VAL A 129 9.67 0.94 2.08
N ILE A 130 9.16 0.81 3.30
CA ILE A 130 9.58 -0.19 4.29
C ILE A 130 8.53 -1.30 4.23
N GLU A 131 8.91 -2.45 3.69
CA GLU A 131 8.01 -3.56 3.37
C GLU A 131 8.17 -4.76 4.33
N GLY A 132 7.16 -5.03 5.15
CA GLY A 132 7.07 -6.25 5.96
C GLY A 132 6.39 -7.41 5.22
N ARG A 133 7.02 -8.58 5.24
CA ARG A 133 6.46 -9.85 4.74
C ARG A 133 5.90 -10.71 5.86
N ARG A 134 6.55 -10.67 7.03
CA ARG A 134 6.14 -11.27 8.30
C ARG A 134 5.74 -10.16 9.29
N GLU A 135 5.04 -10.56 10.33
CA GLU A 135 4.89 -9.77 11.55
C GLU A 135 6.29 -9.44 12.12
N GLY A 136 6.50 -8.19 12.52
CA GLY A 136 7.75 -7.68 13.11
C GLY A 136 8.81 -7.17 12.13
N ASP A 137 8.64 -7.41 10.82
CA ASP A 137 9.57 -6.90 9.80
C ASP A 137 9.54 -5.35 9.74
N VAL A 138 8.38 -4.72 9.95
CA VAL A 138 8.24 -3.25 9.89
C VAL A 138 8.75 -2.62 11.18
N ARG A 139 8.51 -3.23 12.35
CA ARG A 139 9.16 -2.84 13.61
C ARG A 139 10.67 -2.85 13.45
N ALA A 140 11.23 -3.97 13.00
CA ALA A 140 12.67 -4.16 12.82
C ALA A 140 13.26 -3.08 11.89
N GLY A 141 12.68 -2.87 10.70
CA GLY A 141 13.13 -1.84 9.78
C GLY A 141 13.03 -0.41 10.33
N THR A 142 11.98 -0.11 11.09
CA THR A 142 11.80 1.20 11.75
C THR A 142 12.87 1.42 12.83
N ALA A 143 13.06 0.44 13.72
CA ALA A 143 14.02 0.51 14.81
C ALA A 143 15.46 0.58 14.28
N GLU A 144 15.82 -0.21 13.26
CA GLU A 144 17.12 -0.12 12.60
C GLU A 144 17.39 1.25 11.97
N ASN A 145 16.39 1.86 11.32
CA ASN A 145 16.56 3.17 10.69
C ASN A 145 16.77 4.27 11.73
N ILE A 146 16.07 4.21 12.86
CA ILE A 146 16.31 5.11 14.00
C ILE A 146 17.71 4.85 14.62
N ARG A 147 18.14 3.59 14.77
CA ARG A 147 19.50 3.26 15.22
C ARG A 147 20.57 3.84 14.29
N LYS A 148 20.40 3.75 12.96
CA LYS A 148 21.29 4.35 11.96
C LYS A 148 21.34 5.88 12.09
N GLN A 149 20.19 6.55 12.28
CA GLN A 149 20.14 7.99 12.55
C GLN A 149 20.89 8.37 13.84
N ARG A 150 20.69 7.62 14.93
CA ARG A 150 21.36 7.84 16.23
C ARG A 150 22.88 7.62 16.14
N ARG A 151 23.35 6.59 15.43
CA ARG A 151 24.79 6.39 15.14
C ARG A 151 25.36 7.54 14.32
N LYS A 152 24.67 7.98 13.25
CA LYS A 152 25.09 9.14 12.45
C LYS A 152 25.14 10.45 13.26
N ALA A 153 24.30 10.59 14.28
CA ALA A 153 24.31 11.70 15.22
C ALA A 153 25.46 11.62 16.27
N GLY A 154 26.28 10.57 16.25
CA GLY A 154 27.49 10.43 17.08
C GLY A 154 27.31 9.63 18.37
N GLU A 155 26.21 8.89 18.55
CA GLU A 155 26.07 8.00 19.71
C GLU A 155 27.03 6.79 19.62
N PRO A 156 27.70 6.40 20.71
CA PRO A 156 28.68 5.31 20.68
C PRO A 156 28.01 3.94 20.51
N SER A 157 28.39 3.22 19.46
CA SER A 157 27.97 1.84 19.19
C SER A 157 29.17 0.96 18.86
N SER A 158 29.15 -0.30 19.28
CA SER A 158 30.15 -1.32 18.91
C SER A 158 29.84 -2.00 17.57
N THR A 159 28.61 -1.88 17.08
CA THR A 159 28.20 -2.36 15.75
C THR A 159 28.91 -1.60 14.62
N VAL A 160 29.66 -2.33 13.79
CA VAL A 160 30.25 -1.83 12.54
C VAL A 160 29.14 -1.60 11.51
N GLU A 161 29.13 -0.44 10.86
CA GLU A 161 28.10 -0.09 9.89
C GLU A 161 28.37 -0.70 8.50
N GLU A 162 27.45 -1.55 8.02
CA GLU A 162 27.38 -1.94 6.60
C GLU A 162 27.01 -0.68 5.79
N VAL A 163 28.00 0.00 5.18
CA VAL A 163 27.82 1.28 4.47
C VAL A 163 27.01 1.09 3.18
N GLY A 164 25.69 1.12 3.30
CA GLY A 164 24.76 0.93 2.19
C GLY A 164 24.84 2.05 1.13
N VAL A 165 24.45 1.73 -0.11
CA VAL A 165 24.54 2.63 -1.26
C VAL A 165 23.85 3.98 -1.02
N GLU A 166 22.68 4.02 -0.36
CA GLU A 166 22.00 5.28 -0.01
C GLU A 166 22.84 6.15 0.97
N ALA A 167 23.62 5.55 1.87
CA ALA A 167 24.48 6.26 2.80
C ALA A 167 25.72 6.85 2.11
N VAL A 168 26.34 6.11 1.18
CA VAL A 168 27.44 6.62 0.33
C VAL A 168 26.95 7.81 -0.50
N ILE A 169 25.75 7.71 -1.09
CA ILE A 169 25.13 8.80 -1.86
C ILE A 169 24.82 10.01 -0.96
N ALA A 170 24.30 9.79 0.24
CA ALA A 170 24.02 10.87 1.20
C ALA A 170 25.30 11.61 1.63
N ALA A 171 26.36 10.88 2.02
CA ALA A 171 27.65 11.49 2.37
C ALA A 171 28.29 12.24 1.20
N THR A 172 28.11 11.74 -0.03
CA THR A 172 28.56 12.42 -1.26
C THR A 172 27.80 13.72 -1.51
N ARG A 173 26.47 13.73 -1.30
CA ARG A 173 25.63 14.95 -1.38
C ARG A 173 26.03 15.98 -0.33
N GLU A 174 26.21 15.54 0.91
CA GLU A 174 26.66 16.38 2.03
C GLU A 174 28.03 17.01 1.76
N HIS A 175 28.97 16.28 1.15
CA HIS A 175 30.27 16.84 0.71
C HIS A 175 30.13 17.84 -0.46
N ILE A 176 29.15 17.67 -1.34
CA ILE A 176 28.86 18.62 -2.44
C ILE A 176 28.09 19.86 -1.91
N GLY A 177 27.51 19.78 -0.71
CA GLY A 177 26.66 20.82 -0.12
C GLY A 177 25.19 20.73 -0.53
N VAL A 178 24.76 19.60 -1.11
CA VAL A 178 23.35 19.35 -1.45
C VAL A 178 22.60 18.87 -0.20
N THR A 179 21.50 19.54 0.12
CA THR A 179 20.69 19.30 1.32
C THR A 179 19.26 18.87 0.99
N ASP A 180 18.60 18.18 1.92
CA ASP A 180 17.15 17.98 1.85
C ASP A 180 16.43 19.32 2.13
N GLU A 181 15.33 19.56 1.44
CA GLU A 181 14.36 20.62 1.73
C GLU A 181 14.00 20.67 3.23
N PRO A 182 14.06 21.83 3.91
CA PRO A 182 13.87 21.95 5.37
C PRO A 182 12.41 21.82 5.84
N SER A 183 11.56 21.23 5.01
CA SER A 183 10.13 20.95 5.26
C SER A 183 10.01 19.62 6.01
N PRO A 184 9.10 19.49 7.01
CA PRO A 184 8.99 18.28 7.84
C PRO A 184 8.74 17.04 6.98
N LYS A 185 9.28 15.89 7.38
CA LYS A 185 9.07 14.64 6.64
C LYS A 185 7.72 14.03 7.00
N GLY A 186 7.33 13.03 6.22
CA GLY A 186 5.96 12.52 6.19
C GLY A 186 5.94 11.00 6.17
N ASP A 187 5.35 10.41 7.19
CA ASP A 187 5.34 8.96 7.43
C ASP A 187 3.93 8.39 7.19
N LEU A 188 3.75 7.70 6.07
CA LEU A 188 2.50 7.09 5.62
C LEU A 188 2.43 5.63 6.07
N VAL A 189 1.58 5.31 7.04
CA VAL A 189 1.50 3.96 7.64
C VAL A 189 0.21 3.26 7.20
N ILE A 190 0.31 2.22 6.37
CA ILE A 190 -0.83 1.63 5.67
C ILE A 190 -1.36 0.39 6.42
N GLY A 191 -2.41 0.59 7.22
CA GLY A 191 -3.13 -0.44 7.99
C GLY A 191 -2.94 -0.39 9.50
N ARG A 192 -3.80 -1.11 10.23
CA ARG A 192 -3.76 -1.20 11.71
C ARG A 192 -2.59 -2.06 12.20
N HIS A 193 -2.29 -3.16 11.50
CA HIS A 193 -1.18 -4.06 11.81
C HIS A 193 0.19 -3.36 11.67
N THR A 194 0.41 -2.64 10.55
CA THR A 194 1.59 -1.78 10.37
C THR A 194 1.66 -0.64 11.36
N TRP A 195 0.52 -0.07 11.79
CA TRP A 195 0.49 0.98 12.82
C TRP A 195 0.98 0.48 14.19
N LYS A 196 0.65 -0.76 14.56
CA LYS A 196 1.19 -1.41 15.77
C LYS A 196 2.70 -1.63 15.66
N GLU A 197 3.17 -2.23 14.57
CA GLU A 197 4.60 -2.44 14.32
C GLU A 197 5.40 -1.13 14.24
N TYR A 198 4.86 -0.09 13.58
CA TYR A 198 5.48 1.23 13.48
C TYR A 198 5.65 1.88 14.86
N ILE A 199 4.60 1.87 15.70
CA ILE A 199 4.69 2.38 17.07
C ILE A 199 5.71 1.56 17.89
N ARG A 200 5.65 0.22 17.82
CA ARG A 200 6.56 -0.68 18.53
C ARG A 200 8.01 -0.42 18.10
N GLY A 201 8.28 -0.27 16.80
CA GLY A 201 9.61 0.01 16.24
C GLY A 201 10.12 1.42 16.51
N LEU A 202 9.23 2.42 16.60
CA LEU A 202 9.58 3.77 17.00
C LEU A 202 10.03 3.79 18.48
N HIS A 203 9.33 3.08 19.37
CA HIS A 203 9.77 2.91 20.75
C HIS A 203 11.06 2.07 20.85
N GLU A 204 11.16 0.97 20.12
CA GLU A 204 12.35 0.09 20.12
C GLU A 204 13.60 0.81 19.57
N GLY A 205 13.43 1.71 18.59
CA GLY A 205 14.51 2.51 18.01
C GLY A 205 15.02 3.64 18.91
N TRP A 206 14.13 4.31 19.64
CA TRP A 206 14.50 5.42 20.53
C TRP A 206 14.83 4.97 21.97
N LEU A 207 14.12 4.01 22.55
CA LEU A 207 14.34 3.54 23.92
C LEU A 207 15.32 2.36 24.00
N GLY A 208 15.43 1.56 22.93
CA GLY A 208 16.29 0.40 22.90
C GLY A 208 17.78 0.73 22.69
N PRO A 209 18.68 -0.23 22.97
CA PRO A 209 20.09 -0.11 22.68
C PRO A 209 20.39 -0.01 21.17
N LEU A 210 21.56 0.53 20.85
CA LEU A 210 22.09 0.62 19.47
C LEU A 210 22.70 -0.69 18.97
N ASP A 211 23.27 -1.45 19.89
CA ASP A 211 23.85 -2.77 19.65
C ASP A 211 22.85 -3.84 20.10
N ALA A 212 22.95 -5.04 19.51
CA ALA A 212 22.05 -6.14 19.85
C ALA A 212 22.25 -6.57 21.32
N PRO A 213 21.18 -6.79 22.10
CA PRO A 213 21.30 -7.50 23.36
C PRO A 213 21.87 -8.91 23.11
N PRO A 214 22.61 -9.50 24.07
CA PRO A 214 23.03 -10.89 23.94
C PRO A 214 21.79 -11.77 23.75
N PRO A 215 21.85 -12.80 22.89
CA PRO A 215 20.72 -13.72 22.72
C PRO A 215 20.36 -14.33 24.08
N PRO A 216 19.06 -14.50 24.39
CA PRO A 216 18.65 -15.17 25.62
C PRO A 216 19.28 -16.57 25.66
N PRO A 217 19.75 -17.04 26.83
CA PRO A 217 20.34 -18.37 26.92
C PRO A 217 19.32 -19.40 26.44
N GLU A 218 19.71 -20.22 25.46
CA GLU A 218 18.88 -21.30 24.97
C GLU A 218 18.64 -22.29 26.11
N GLU A 219 17.36 -22.54 26.44
CA GLU A 219 16.99 -23.57 27.42
C GLU A 219 17.19 -24.96 26.81
N VAL A 220 18.47 -25.36 26.81
CA VAL A 220 19.01 -26.72 26.93
C VAL A 220 18.01 -27.82 26.54
N LYS A 221 17.88 -28.07 25.23
CA LYS A 221 17.19 -29.27 24.69
C LYS A 221 18.06 -30.54 24.81
N GLU A 222 18.74 -30.70 25.95
CA GLU A 222 19.36 -31.97 26.35
C GLU A 222 18.26 -32.94 26.79
N LEU A 223 17.79 -33.80 25.88
CA LEU A 223 17.20 -35.11 26.22
C LEU A 223 16.95 -36.01 24.99
N ALA A 224 17.92 -36.15 24.09
CA ALA A 224 17.90 -37.20 23.06
C ALA A 224 19.31 -37.60 22.57
N ALA A 225 19.57 -38.91 22.60
CA ALA A 225 20.59 -39.62 21.81
C ALA A 225 22.08 -39.27 22.02
N ASP A 226 22.58 -39.49 23.24
CA ASP A 226 23.89 -40.13 23.38
C ASP A 226 23.83 -41.54 22.81
N THR A 227 24.62 -41.86 21.78
CA THR A 227 25.35 -43.15 21.59
C THR A 227 26.10 -43.18 20.24
N VAL A 228 27.43 -43.26 20.31
CA VAL A 228 28.34 -43.66 19.22
C VAL A 228 29.43 -44.57 19.86
N GLU A 229 30.27 -45.22 19.04
CA GLU A 229 31.27 -46.26 19.40
C GLU A 229 30.68 -47.70 19.57
N ASP A 230 31.23 -48.77 18.96
CA ASP A 230 32.34 -48.82 17.98
C ASP A 230 32.38 -50.11 17.08
N VAL A 231 33.19 -50.01 16.00
CA VAL A 231 33.83 -50.99 15.08
C VAL A 231 33.19 -52.29 14.54
N SER A 232 33.38 -52.45 13.21
CA SER A 232 34.07 -53.58 12.49
C SER A 232 33.31 -54.47 11.49
N ALA A 233 34.01 -54.75 10.37
CA ALA A 233 33.82 -55.78 9.33
C ALA A 233 32.55 -55.66 8.43
N ASP A 234 32.58 -55.97 7.12
CA ASP A 234 33.68 -56.34 6.21
C ASP A 234 33.40 -55.95 4.74
N LYS A 235 34.38 -56.09 3.84
CA LYS A 235 34.29 -55.90 2.37
C LYS A 235 33.76 -57.17 1.66
N PRO A 236 33.13 -57.11 0.45
CA PRO A 236 33.85 -56.75 -0.78
C PRO A 236 33.05 -56.07 -1.93
N VAL A 237 33.73 -55.92 -3.08
CA VAL A 237 33.38 -55.13 -4.28
C VAL A 237 32.62 -55.95 -5.35
N SER A 238 31.66 -55.32 -6.04
CA SER A 238 31.31 -55.56 -7.47
C SER A 238 30.59 -54.32 -8.01
N LEU A 239 31.11 -53.53 -8.97
CA LEU A 239 31.17 -53.80 -10.43
C LEU A 239 29.84 -54.22 -11.07
N ALA A 240 29.14 -53.26 -11.69
CA ALA A 240 28.45 -53.36 -13.00
C ALA A 240 27.75 -52.03 -13.39
N SER A 241 27.77 -51.69 -14.69
CA SER A 241 26.87 -50.74 -15.35
C SER A 241 26.64 -51.23 -16.79
N PRO A 242 25.40 -51.18 -17.32
CA PRO A 242 24.99 -50.18 -18.33
C PRO A 242 23.75 -49.37 -17.88
N GLU A 243 23.40 -48.18 -18.41
CA GLU A 243 22.95 -47.85 -19.79
C GLU A 243 21.60 -48.54 -20.14
N ILE A 244 20.49 -47.85 -20.45
CA ILE A 244 20.21 -47.11 -21.72
C ILE A 244 19.02 -46.11 -21.60
N ALA A 245 19.17 -44.95 -22.25
CA ALA A 245 18.24 -43.95 -22.86
C ALA A 245 16.73 -43.77 -22.52
N SER A 246 16.30 -42.49 -22.42
CA SER A 246 15.21 -41.78 -23.16
C SER A 246 15.27 -40.26 -22.78
N ILE A 247 15.34 -39.22 -23.62
CA ILE A 247 14.58 -38.80 -24.86
C ILE A 247 13.14 -38.38 -24.49
N ASP A 248 12.57 -37.19 -24.79
CA ASP A 248 12.83 -36.04 -25.73
C ASP A 248 12.87 -34.67 -24.97
N SER A 249 13.34 -33.48 -25.42
CA SER A 249 13.37 -32.68 -26.70
C SER A 249 12.27 -31.54 -26.75
N PRO A 250 12.21 -30.63 -27.76
CA PRO A 250 13.04 -29.39 -27.83
C PRO A 250 12.31 -28.10 -28.35
N GLU A 251 13.02 -26.95 -28.44
CA GLU A 251 12.82 -25.81 -29.39
C GLU A 251 14.09 -24.90 -29.34
N PHE A 252 14.94 -24.65 -30.36
CA PHE A 252 14.84 -24.10 -31.75
C PHE A 252 14.89 -22.54 -31.79
N SER A 253 16.03 -21.84 -32.03
CA SER A 253 16.67 -21.39 -33.32
C SER A 253 15.75 -20.62 -34.32
N GLU A 254 16.12 -19.63 -35.15
CA GLU A 254 17.31 -18.76 -35.46
C GLU A 254 16.77 -17.49 -36.25
N GLU A 255 17.46 -16.51 -36.88
CA GLU A 255 18.85 -16.26 -37.37
C GLU A 255 19.15 -14.73 -37.56
N ASN A 256 20.30 -14.22 -37.09
CA ASN A 256 21.27 -13.28 -37.76
C ASN A 256 20.94 -11.81 -38.22
N LYS A 257 22.04 -11.05 -38.44
CA LYS A 257 22.28 -9.74 -39.12
C LYS A 257 22.02 -8.44 -38.32
N GLU A 258 22.84 -7.38 -38.40
CA GLU A 258 24.13 -7.14 -39.12
C GLU A 258 25.02 -6.14 -38.32
N ALA A 259 26.31 -5.98 -38.65
CA ALA A 259 27.32 -5.41 -37.73
C ALA A 259 28.03 -4.12 -38.18
N ILE A 260 28.55 -3.34 -37.22
CA ILE A 260 29.55 -2.25 -37.33
C ILE A 260 30.31 -2.13 -35.97
N PRO A 261 31.62 -1.77 -35.92
CA PRO A 261 32.52 -2.27 -34.86
C PRO A 261 32.84 -1.34 -33.67
N GLU A 262 33.38 -1.96 -32.62
CA GLU A 262 33.85 -1.38 -31.35
C GLU A 262 35.25 -0.73 -31.41
N PRO A 263 35.57 0.14 -30.44
CA PRO A 263 36.92 0.30 -29.88
C PRO A 263 37.04 -0.43 -28.52
N LYS A 264 38.09 -1.25 -28.36
CA LYS A 264 38.38 -1.97 -27.10
C LYS A 264 38.65 -1.04 -25.90
N ILE A 265 38.21 -1.47 -24.72
CA ILE A 265 38.86 -1.21 -23.43
C ILE A 265 39.01 -2.57 -22.74
N GLU A 266 40.13 -2.80 -22.05
CA GLU A 266 40.49 -4.11 -21.48
C GLU A 266 40.13 -4.18 -19.99
N GLU A 267 39.30 -5.15 -19.61
CA GLU A 267 39.04 -5.52 -18.20
C GLU A 267 39.96 -6.68 -17.77
N PRO A 268 40.53 -6.66 -16.55
CA PRO A 268 41.30 -7.78 -16.01
C PRO A 268 40.40 -8.92 -15.50
N GLU A 269 40.89 -10.15 -15.55
CA GLU A 269 40.10 -11.36 -15.25
C GLU A 269 39.89 -11.65 -13.75
N LYS A 270 38.78 -12.35 -13.49
CA LYS A 270 38.31 -12.94 -12.23
C LYS A 270 39.38 -13.58 -11.31
N GLU A 271 39.44 -13.13 -10.05
CA GLU A 271 39.92 -13.96 -8.90
C GLU A 271 39.10 -13.76 -7.58
N GLU A 272 37.80 -13.40 -7.65
CA GLU A 272 36.95 -13.18 -6.45
C GLU A 272 35.67 -14.07 -6.40
N GLU A 273 35.81 -15.41 -6.55
CA GLU A 273 34.65 -16.33 -6.60
C GLU A 273 34.70 -17.43 -5.50
N LYS A 274 35.38 -17.18 -4.36
CA LYS A 274 35.60 -18.20 -3.28
C LYS A 274 35.55 -17.77 -1.79
N GLU A 275 35.21 -16.54 -1.42
CA GLU A 275 35.12 -16.14 0.02
C GLU A 275 33.71 -15.80 0.55
N GLU A 276 32.65 -15.85 -0.27
CA GLU A 276 31.29 -15.51 0.19
C GLU A 276 30.63 -16.57 1.11
N GLU A 277 31.12 -17.81 1.17
CA GLU A 277 30.52 -18.92 1.95
C GLU A 277 30.62 -18.80 3.49
N LYS A 278 31.04 -17.64 4.03
CA LYS A 278 31.19 -17.42 5.49
C LYS A 278 30.45 -16.20 6.06
N LYS A 279 29.50 -15.63 5.34
CA LYS A 279 28.47 -14.78 5.96
C LYS A 279 27.44 -15.71 6.63
N PRO A 280 27.21 -15.64 7.96
CA PRO A 280 26.18 -16.45 8.60
C PRO A 280 24.82 -16.08 7.99
N SER A 281 24.02 -17.09 7.67
CA SER A 281 22.67 -16.89 7.14
C SER A 281 21.84 -16.08 8.15
N LYS A 282 21.47 -14.84 7.78
CA LYS A 282 20.59 -14.00 8.61
C LYS A 282 19.32 -14.83 8.93
N PRO A 283 18.89 -14.90 10.21
CA PRO A 283 17.84 -15.84 10.63
C PRO A 283 16.55 -15.62 9.81
N ALA A 284 15.83 -16.71 9.51
CA ALA A 284 14.68 -16.68 8.59
C ALA A 284 13.40 -16.02 9.16
N GLY A 285 13.52 -15.24 10.22
CA GLY A 285 12.45 -14.50 10.89
C GLY A 285 12.84 -13.04 11.16
N PRO A 286 11.90 -12.22 11.65
CA PRO A 286 12.20 -10.84 12.03
C PRO A 286 13.28 -10.79 13.12
N THR A 287 14.03 -9.69 13.21
CA THR A 287 14.98 -9.52 14.32
C THR A 287 14.23 -9.46 15.65
N PRO A 288 14.69 -10.15 16.71
CA PRO A 288 14.06 -10.07 18.02
C PRO A 288 14.05 -8.62 18.53
N ALA A 289 13.04 -8.23 19.30
CA ALA A 289 12.96 -6.88 19.84
C ALA A 289 14.05 -6.63 20.89
N TYR A 290 14.71 -5.48 20.82
CA TYR A 290 15.82 -5.15 21.74
C TYR A 290 15.36 -4.62 23.11
N ILE A 291 14.07 -4.34 23.29
CA ILE A 291 13.45 -3.84 24.52
C ILE A 291 11.96 -4.19 24.53
N TYR A 292 11.43 -4.63 25.67
CA TYR A 292 10.03 -5.01 25.86
C TYR A 292 9.16 -3.83 26.36
N PRO A 293 7.84 -3.82 26.12
CA PRO A 293 6.96 -2.71 26.54
C PRO A 293 6.93 -2.47 28.06
N SER A 294 7.16 -3.51 28.84
CA SER A 294 7.36 -3.48 30.30
C SER A 294 8.58 -2.65 30.73
N GLU A 295 9.56 -2.48 29.85
CA GLU A 295 10.85 -1.83 30.12
C GLU A 295 10.88 -0.37 29.64
N TYR A 296 9.86 0.10 28.91
CA TYR A 296 9.79 1.47 28.39
C TYR A 296 9.94 2.52 29.50
N SER A 297 9.30 2.31 30.65
CA SER A 297 9.30 3.24 31.80
C SER A 297 10.65 3.33 32.50
N SER A 298 11.49 2.30 32.43
CA SER A 298 12.86 2.29 32.99
C SER A 298 13.93 2.69 31.98
N ALA A 299 13.61 2.67 30.68
CA ALA A 299 14.55 3.05 29.62
C ALA A 299 14.98 4.52 29.68
N ILE A 300 16.25 4.76 29.37
CA ILE A 300 16.88 6.08 29.31
C ILE A 300 16.67 6.68 27.92
N LEU A 301 16.22 7.93 27.83
CA LEU A 301 16.12 8.62 26.55
C LEU A 301 17.51 8.98 26.00
N PRO A 302 17.78 8.74 24.70
CA PRO A 302 18.94 9.29 24.02
C PRO A 302 18.86 10.82 23.94
N HIS A 303 20.02 11.47 23.98
CA HIS A 303 20.14 12.92 23.85
C HIS A 303 19.92 13.42 22.42
N THR A 304 19.94 12.51 21.45
CA THR A 304 19.70 12.77 20.01
C THR A 304 18.21 12.76 19.62
N ILE A 305 17.30 12.46 20.56
CA ILE A 305 15.85 12.45 20.28
C ILE A 305 15.34 13.85 19.89
N PRO A 306 14.61 14.02 18.78
CA PRO A 306 14.09 15.32 18.38
C PRO A 306 13.02 15.84 19.35
N GLN A 307 12.76 17.14 19.30
CA GLN A 307 11.72 17.78 20.12
C GLN A 307 10.30 17.36 19.70
N SER A 308 10.10 17.06 18.42
CA SER A 308 8.90 16.47 17.84
C SER A 308 9.29 15.54 16.70
N PHE A 309 8.54 14.46 16.51
CA PHE A 309 8.73 13.57 15.37
C PHE A 309 8.04 14.12 14.11
N ASP A 310 8.47 13.60 12.96
CA ASP A 310 7.86 13.84 11.67
C ASP A 310 6.37 13.47 11.65
N SER A 311 5.63 14.06 10.71
CA SER A 311 4.17 13.96 10.70
C SER A 311 3.71 12.61 10.13
N SER A 312 3.17 11.78 11.02
CA SER A 312 2.60 10.48 10.68
C SER A 312 1.15 10.60 10.19
N ALA A 313 0.75 9.77 9.23
CA ALA A 313 -0.64 9.55 8.87
C ALA A 313 -0.97 8.05 8.87
N PRO A 314 -1.86 7.59 9.78
CA PRO A 314 -2.45 6.27 9.68
C PRO A 314 -3.42 6.23 8.50
N VAL A 315 -3.17 5.31 7.56
CA VAL A 315 -3.94 5.12 6.33
C VAL A 315 -4.73 3.83 6.42
N GLU A 316 -6.04 3.89 6.19
CA GLU A 316 -6.91 2.72 6.30
C GLU A 316 -6.57 1.62 5.30
N PHE A 317 -6.63 0.35 5.74
CA PHE A 317 -6.42 -0.82 4.90
C PHE A 317 -7.42 -1.94 5.25
N PRO A 318 -8.70 -1.81 4.82
CA PRO A 318 -9.79 -2.71 5.23
C PRO A 318 -9.72 -4.09 4.55
N HIS A 319 -9.03 -5.04 5.18
CA HIS A 319 -8.80 -6.39 4.68
C HIS A 319 -9.52 -7.48 5.52
N ILE A 320 -10.67 -7.97 5.04
CA ILE A 320 -11.39 -9.11 5.63
C ILE A 320 -11.08 -10.40 4.84
N LEU A 321 -10.84 -11.52 5.53
CA LEU A 321 -10.76 -12.88 4.96
C LEU A 321 -12.03 -13.73 5.24
N GLY A 322 -12.16 -14.85 4.52
CA GLY A 322 -13.22 -15.86 4.73
C GLY A 322 -14.42 -15.81 3.77
N PHE A 323 -15.10 -16.96 3.61
CA PHE A 323 -16.24 -17.13 2.68
C PHE A 323 -17.54 -16.50 3.18
N LEU A 324 -17.87 -16.62 4.47
CA LEU A 324 -19.07 -16.00 5.05
C LEU A 324 -19.06 -14.47 4.97
N ASN A 325 -17.88 -13.87 4.81
CA ASN A 325 -17.67 -12.43 4.66
C ASN A 325 -17.74 -11.96 3.20
N THR A 326 -18.04 -12.85 2.24
CA THR A 326 -18.24 -12.50 0.82
C THR A 326 -19.27 -11.39 0.54
N PRO A 327 -20.46 -11.30 1.19
CA PRO A 327 -21.36 -10.16 0.97
C PRO A 327 -20.76 -8.82 1.40
N ILE A 328 -20.00 -8.78 2.51
CA ILE A 328 -19.30 -7.57 2.99
C ILE A 328 -18.19 -7.18 2.01
N ARG A 329 -17.42 -8.16 1.52
CA ARG A 329 -16.40 -7.98 0.48
C ARG A 329 -17.00 -7.43 -0.83
N VAL A 330 -18.15 -7.95 -1.28
CA VAL A 330 -18.85 -7.45 -2.47
C VAL A 330 -19.39 -6.04 -2.25
N TYR A 331 -19.92 -5.72 -1.08
CA TYR A 331 -20.33 -4.36 -0.73
C TYR A 331 -19.13 -3.39 -0.82
N ARG A 332 -18.02 -3.70 -0.15
CA ARG A 332 -16.77 -2.90 -0.20
C ARG A 332 -16.21 -2.74 -1.61
N PHE A 333 -16.32 -3.77 -2.45
CA PHE A 333 -15.89 -3.73 -3.86
C PHE A 333 -16.76 -2.80 -4.74
N LEU A 334 -17.98 -2.47 -4.31
CA LEU A 334 -18.90 -1.53 -4.99
C LEU A 334 -18.97 -0.14 -4.30
N THR A 335 -18.14 0.09 -3.29
CA THR A 335 -18.06 1.34 -2.51
C THR A 335 -16.63 1.86 -2.31
N GLN A 336 -15.67 1.42 -3.13
CA GLN A 336 -14.25 1.79 -3.05
C GLN A 336 -14.00 3.29 -3.21
N ARG A 337 -14.95 4.03 -3.79
CA ARG A 337 -14.90 5.51 -3.86
C ARG A 337 -14.82 6.20 -2.50
N HIS A 338 -15.35 5.59 -1.42
CA HIS A 338 -15.30 6.17 -0.07
C HIS A 338 -13.91 6.00 0.54
N LEU A 339 -13.39 4.77 0.56
CA LEU A 339 -12.00 4.46 0.90
C LEU A 339 -11.01 5.37 0.13
N ALA A 340 -11.23 5.58 -1.17
CA ALA A 340 -10.40 6.47 -1.99
C ALA A 340 -10.45 7.95 -1.57
N GLU A 341 -11.54 8.40 -0.95
CA GLU A 341 -11.72 9.78 -0.47
C GLU A 341 -11.05 9.94 0.89
N ASP A 342 -11.24 8.98 1.80
CA ASP A 342 -10.64 8.99 3.14
C ASP A 342 -9.11 8.85 3.07
N VAL A 343 -8.60 7.88 2.30
CA VAL A 343 -7.16 7.74 2.01
C VAL A 343 -6.64 8.94 1.21
N GLY A 344 -7.42 9.47 0.27
CA GLY A 344 -7.05 10.65 -0.51
C GLY A 344 -6.80 11.88 0.37
N ARG A 345 -7.70 12.14 1.32
CA ARG A 345 -7.58 13.20 2.33
C ARG A 345 -6.35 13.00 3.24
N GLN A 346 -6.12 11.78 3.71
CA GLN A 346 -4.99 11.43 4.58
C GLN A 346 -3.63 11.61 3.88
N VAL A 347 -3.49 11.13 2.64
CA VAL A 347 -2.26 11.28 1.85
C VAL A 347 -2.03 12.75 1.47
N ALA A 348 -3.08 13.47 1.05
CA ALA A 348 -2.96 14.89 0.74
C ALA A 348 -2.52 15.73 1.95
N ALA A 349 -2.99 15.42 3.17
CA ALA A 349 -2.56 16.10 4.38
C ALA A 349 -1.04 16.01 4.63
N VAL A 350 -0.44 14.82 4.47
CA VAL A 350 1.02 14.63 4.58
C VAL A 350 1.77 15.37 3.47
N VAL A 351 1.28 15.24 2.25
CA VAL A 351 1.91 15.79 1.04
C VAL A 351 1.88 17.31 0.99
N LEU A 352 0.84 17.95 1.54
CA LEU A 352 0.78 19.40 1.73
C LEU A 352 1.56 19.86 2.97
N ALA A 353 1.52 19.10 4.07
CA ALA A 353 2.17 19.39 5.36
C ALA A 353 1.84 20.76 6.02
N ASN A 354 0.92 21.55 5.46
CA ASN A 354 0.45 22.84 5.98
C ASN A 354 -0.01 22.82 7.45
N SER A 355 -0.48 21.67 7.95
CA SER A 355 -1.05 21.55 9.30
C SER A 355 -0.76 20.20 9.96
N ALA A 356 0.28 20.16 10.78
CA ALA A 356 0.52 19.08 11.74
C ALA A 356 -0.11 19.41 13.11
N ARG A 357 -0.56 18.39 13.84
CA ARG A 357 -0.95 18.54 15.26
C ARG A 357 -0.39 17.40 16.12
N PRO A 358 -0.17 17.59 17.43
CA PRO A 358 -0.03 16.47 18.34
C PRO A 358 -1.23 15.53 18.29
N TYR A 359 -1.01 14.25 18.58
CA TYR A 359 -2.10 13.33 18.92
C TYR A 359 -2.77 13.74 20.23
N ARG A 360 -4.05 13.39 20.41
CA ARG A 360 -4.78 13.68 21.65
C ARG A 360 -4.45 12.68 22.76
N GLU A 361 -4.25 13.18 23.96
CA GLU A 361 -4.39 12.40 25.19
C GLU A 361 -5.87 12.52 25.62
N ASP A 362 -6.66 11.46 25.45
CA ASP A 362 -8.07 11.45 25.87
C ASP A 362 -8.15 11.30 27.40
N THR A 363 -7.85 12.41 28.09
CA THR A 363 -7.97 12.53 29.54
C THR A 363 -9.45 12.53 29.91
N PRO A 364 -9.94 11.62 30.77
CA PRO A 364 -11.37 11.39 31.00
C PRO A 364 -12.05 12.46 31.89
N THR A 365 -11.66 13.74 31.77
CA THR A 365 -12.16 14.86 32.57
C THR A 365 -13.13 15.78 31.82
N ASP A 366 -13.13 15.79 30.48
CA ASP A 366 -14.03 16.64 29.68
C ASP A 366 -15.40 15.99 29.48
N SER A 367 -16.18 15.90 30.57
CA SER A 367 -17.64 15.95 30.50
C SER A 367 -18.09 17.39 30.75
N GLU A 368 -19.14 17.83 30.05
CA GLU A 368 -19.51 19.25 29.94
C GLU A 368 -19.64 19.98 31.30
N PRO A 369 -19.11 21.22 31.44
CA PRO A 369 -19.24 22.01 32.66
C PRO A 369 -20.67 22.56 32.83
N THR A 370 -21.58 21.68 33.27
CA THR A 370 -22.92 22.09 33.73
C THR A 370 -22.80 22.88 35.02
N ALA A 371 -23.20 24.15 34.97
CA ALA A 371 -22.85 25.12 36.01
C ALA A 371 -23.73 25.00 37.27
N ALA A 372 -23.20 24.39 38.34
CA ALA A 372 -23.68 24.61 39.71
C ALA A 372 -22.65 24.27 40.83
N SER A 373 -22.20 25.32 41.53
CA SER A 373 -21.85 25.36 42.99
C SER A 373 -20.69 24.54 43.59
N VAL A 374 -19.78 25.30 44.24
CA VAL A 374 -19.04 25.03 45.51
C VAL A 374 -17.68 24.29 45.46
N GLU A 375 -16.64 25.08 45.75
CA GLU A 375 -15.28 24.71 46.18
C GLU A 375 -15.22 24.47 47.72
N PRO A 376 -14.06 24.08 48.31
CA PRO A 376 -13.11 23.04 47.90
C PRO A 376 -12.79 22.07 49.06
N ASN A 377 -12.08 20.96 48.79
CA ASN A 377 -11.30 20.27 49.82
C ASN A 377 -10.17 19.41 49.21
N PRO A 378 -8.89 19.82 49.30
CA PRO A 378 -7.77 19.06 48.73
C PRO A 378 -7.23 18.03 49.73
N SER A 379 -7.82 16.83 49.74
CA SER A 379 -7.25 15.68 50.46
C SER A 379 -6.03 15.14 49.71
N LEU A 380 -4.82 15.42 50.21
CA LEU A 380 -3.61 14.70 49.79
C LEU A 380 -3.66 13.27 50.33
N ASP A 381 -4.19 12.34 49.54
CA ASP A 381 -3.78 10.93 49.52
C ASP A 381 -4.40 10.21 48.31
N THR A 382 -3.67 10.20 47.20
CA THR A 382 -3.91 9.30 46.06
C THR A 382 -2.59 8.67 45.64
N SER A 383 -2.46 7.37 45.89
CA SER A 383 -1.35 6.56 45.39
C SER A 383 -1.33 6.56 43.86
N PHE A 384 -0.12 6.63 43.29
CA PHE A 384 0.14 6.76 41.85
C PHE A 384 -0.29 5.54 40.99
N THR A 385 -0.97 4.56 41.59
CA THR A 385 -1.29 3.24 41.01
C THR A 385 -2.67 3.14 40.36
N ASP A 386 -3.63 3.99 40.75
CA ASP A 386 -5.05 3.85 40.38
C ASP A 386 -5.56 5.04 39.54
N LEU A 387 -4.70 5.52 38.63
CA LEU A 387 -5.16 6.35 37.51
C LEU A 387 -5.82 5.42 36.46
N PRO A 388 -7.00 5.78 35.90
CA PRO A 388 -7.52 5.07 34.74
C PRO A 388 -6.52 5.17 33.59
N PRO A 389 -6.44 4.15 32.70
CA PRO A 389 -5.50 4.19 31.58
C PRO A 389 -5.75 5.44 30.75
N ARG A 390 -4.70 6.26 30.57
CA ARG A 390 -4.72 7.37 29.62
C ARG A 390 -4.84 6.78 28.23
N ASN A 391 -6.03 6.90 27.64
CA ASN A 391 -6.25 6.51 26.27
C ASN A 391 -5.59 7.55 25.36
N TYR A 392 -4.53 7.18 24.67
CA TYR A 392 -3.92 8.01 23.64
C TYR A 392 -4.61 7.75 22.30
N GLU A 393 -4.82 8.79 21.49
CA GLU A 393 -5.43 8.67 20.16
C GLU A 393 -4.69 7.63 19.28
N GLN A 394 -3.36 7.51 19.43
CA GLN A 394 -2.55 6.49 18.75
C GLN A 394 -3.03 5.05 19.03
N GLN A 395 -3.59 4.75 20.21
CA GLN A 395 -4.02 3.42 20.61
C GLN A 395 -5.36 3.03 19.96
N THR A 396 -6.26 3.99 19.73
CA THR A 396 -7.61 3.77 19.19
C THR A 396 -7.68 3.93 17.67
N VAL A 397 -6.70 4.59 17.05
CA VAL A 397 -6.56 4.74 15.59
C VAL A 397 -6.70 3.40 14.85
N MET A 398 -7.72 3.30 13.99
CA MET A 398 -8.05 2.12 13.18
C MET A 398 -8.34 0.81 13.96
N GLN A 399 -8.62 0.88 15.27
CA GLN A 399 -8.86 -0.30 16.12
C GLN A 399 -9.99 -1.22 15.61
N ALA A 400 -11.02 -0.66 14.97
CA ALA A 400 -12.12 -1.44 14.40
C ALA A 400 -11.65 -2.52 13.39
N ALA A 401 -10.52 -2.30 12.70
CA ALA A 401 -9.96 -3.26 11.75
C ALA A 401 -9.41 -4.55 12.41
N GLU A 402 -9.08 -4.52 13.71
CA GLU A 402 -8.60 -5.72 14.44
C GLU A 402 -9.68 -6.81 14.49
N SER A 403 -10.95 -6.40 14.65
CA SER A 403 -12.12 -7.29 14.64
C SER A 403 -12.38 -8.00 13.29
N GLU A 404 -11.74 -7.53 12.21
CA GLU A 404 -11.90 -8.02 10.85
C GLU A 404 -10.79 -8.99 10.41
N TRP A 405 -9.74 -9.12 11.23
CA TRP A 405 -8.60 -9.99 10.97
C TRP A 405 -8.97 -11.47 10.98
N HIS A 406 -8.14 -12.28 10.33
CA HIS A 406 -8.42 -13.69 10.18
C HIS A 406 -8.21 -14.48 11.47
N LYS A 407 -8.98 -15.56 11.63
CA LYS A 407 -8.91 -16.47 12.80
C LYS A 407 -7.57 -17.18 12.95
N SER A 408 -6.69 -17.13 11.94
CA SER A 408 -5.33 -17.66 12.04
C SER A 408 -4.42 -16.82 12.94
N VAL A 409 -4.58 -15.49 12.99
CA VAL A 409 -3.77 -14.61 13.85
C VAL A 409 -3.98 -14.94 15.32
N HIS A 410 -5.24 -15.16 15.68
CA HIS A 410 -5.71 -15.46 17.02
C HIS A 410 -5.38 -16.90 17.50
N LYS A 411 -4.59 -17.67 16.72
CA LYS A 411 -4.04 -18.95 17.18
C LYS A 411 -2.71 -18.70 17.88
N HIS A 412 -2.67 -18.88 19.20
CA HIS A 412 -1.40 -18.89 19.92
C HIS A 412 -0.52 -20.07 19.48
N GLU A 413 0.75 -19.79 19.24
CA GLU A 413 1.82 -20.77 19.15
C GLU A 413 2.67 -20.60 20.43
N GLU A 414 3.02 -21.69 21.09
CA GLU A 414 3.41 -21.67 22.52
C GLU A 414 4.84 -21.12 22.76
N ASP A 415 5.63 -20.95 21.70
CA ASP A 415 7.02 -20.50 21.74
C ASP A 415 7.20 -18.96 21.57
N GLU A 416 6.15 -18.21 21.20
CA GLU A 416 6.25 -16.78 20.85
C GLU A 416 6.03 -15.85 22.07
N LYS A 417 7.08 -15.14 22.50
CA LYS A 417 7.07 -14.26 23.69
C LYS A 417 6.41 -12.89 23.49
N GLU A 418 6.23 -12.44 22.25
CA GLU A 418 5.52 -11.22 21.87
C GLU A 418 4.79 -11.45 20.54
N ARG A 419 3.66 -10.77 20.35
CA ARG A 419 2.85 -10.79 19.13
C ARG A 419 2.35 -9.39 18.82
N GLU A 420 3.18 -8.63 18.13
CA GLU A 420 3.03 -7.22 17.78
C GLU A 420 1.67 -6.87 17.14
N TRP A 421 1.03 -7.82 16.45
CA TRP A 421 -0.32 -7.66 15.92
C TRP A 421 -1.40 -7.86 16.98
N LEU A 422 -1.27 -8.82 17.90
CA LEU A 422 -2.28 -9.08 18.93
C LEU A 422 -2.14 -8.14 20.14
N ASP A 423 -0.93 -7.97 20.66
CA ASP A 423 -0.64 -7.26 21.92
C ASP A 423 -1.13 -5.81 21.89
N ASP A 424 -1.59 -5.27 23.02
CA ASP A 424 -2.10 -3.90 23.09
C ASP A 424 -1.01 -2.85 22.83
N ILE A 425 -1.40 -1.71 22.23
CA ILE A 425 -0.46 -0.62 21.94
C ILE A 425 -0.04 0.07 23.25
N VAL A 426 1.07 -0.36 23.82
CA VAL A 426 1.73 0.31 24.95
C VAL A 426 2.55 1.49 24.43
N LEU A 427 2.50 2.63 25.13
CA LEU A 427 3.18 3.88 24.77
C LEU A 427 3.96 4.44 25.95
N ASP A 428 5.18 4.92 25.68
CA ASP A 428 5.89 5.83 26.57
C ASP A 428 5.35 7.26 26.36
N GLN A 429 4.88 7.91 27.44
CA GLN A 429 4.41 9.30 27.37
C GLN A 429 5.45 10.24 26.75
N ARG A 430 6.75 10.00 27.00
CA ARG A 430 7.87 10.79 26.47
C ARG A 430 7.98 10.72 24.95
N ILE A 431 7.51 9.64 24.34
CA ILE A 431 7.46 9.42 22.90
C ILE A 431 6.09 9.83 22.33
N ALA A 432 4.98 9.42 22.96
CA ALA A 432 3.63 9.74 22.53
C ALA A 432 3.38 11.26 22.39
N SER A 433 3.88 12.06 23.35
CA SER A 433 3.79 13.52 23.34
C SER A 433 4.61 14.20 22.24
N ARG A 434 5.59 13.52 21.66
CA ARG A 434 6.39 14.00 20.51
C ARG A 434 5.79 13.65 19.16
N MET A 435 4.89 12.66 19.09
CA MET A 435 4.30 12.21 17.83
C MET A 435 3.33 13.25 17.27
N GLN A 436 3.45 13.53 15.97
CA GLN A 436 2.52 14.40 15.25
C GLN A 436 1.68 13.60 14.26
N ARG A 437 0.41 14.02 14.14
CA ARG A 437 -0.55 13.56 13.14
C ARG A 437 -0.67 14.62 12.05
N ALA A 438 -0.49 14.22 10.80
CA ALA A 438 -0.81 15.07 9.66
C ALA A 438 -2.33 15.33 9.60
N THR A 439 -2.72 16.58 9.41
CA THR A 439 -4.11 17.01 9.23
C THR A 439 -4.23 17.93 8.02
N LEU A 440 -5.38 17.93 7.36
CA LEU A 440 -5.63 18.81 6.23
C LEU A 440 -6.17 20.15 6.75
N SER A 441 -5.64 21.26 6.23
CA SER A 441 -6.11 22.60 6.61
C SER A 441 -7.58 22.77 6.19
N PRO A 442 -8.43 23.48 6.95
CA PRO A 442 -9.80 23.79 6.52
C PRO A 442 -9.84 24.54 5.17
N GLU A 443 -8.78 25.27 4.82
CA GLU A 443 -8.65 25.94 3.53
C GLU A 443 -8.36 24.95 2.39
N ASP A 444 -7.49 23.97 2.63
CA ASP A 444 -7.22 22.86 1.69
C ASP A 444 -8.44 21.93 1.55
N GLU A 445 -9.22 21.72 2.62
CA GLU A 445 -10.50 20.98 2.57
C GLU A 445 -11.54 21.71 1.72
N ALA A 446 -11.67 23.02 1.88
CA ALA A 446 -12.52 23.85 1.03
C ALA A 446 -12.04 23.84 -0.44
N ARG A 447 -10.72 23.93 -0.70
CA ARG A 447 -10.15 23.81 -2.06
C ARG A 447 -10.45 22.43 -2.66
N ALA A 448 -10.30 21.35 -1.89
CA ALA A 448 -10.60 19.99 -2.33
C ALA A 448 -12.09 19.84 -2.72
N GLN A 449 -13.01 20.44 -1.97
CA GLN A 449 -14.44 20.47 -2.32
C GLN A 449 -14.68 21.23 -3.64
N ARG A 450 -14.13 22.45 -3.79
CA ARG A 450 -14.25 23.24 -5.04
C ARG A 450 -13.65 22.55 -6.27
N ILE A 451 -12.55 21.82 -6.13
CA ILE A 451 -11.97 20.99 -7.19
C ILE A 451 -12.88 19.81 -7.53
N GLY A 452 -13.45 19.13 -6.52
CA GLY A 452 -14.42 18.04 -6.72
C GLY A 452 -15.70 18.47 -7.45
N GLU A 453 -16.19 19.68 -7.12
CA GLU A 453 -17.30 20.34 -7.82
C GLU A 453 -16.91 20.94 -9.18
N LYS A 454 -15.61 21.00 -9.48
CA LYS A 454 -14.99 21.59 -10.69
C LYS A 454 -15.15 23.11 -10.81
N GLN A 455 -15.39 23.80 -9.70
CA GLN A 455 -15.27 25.26 -9.63
C GLN A 455 -13.81 25.70 -9.78
N GLU A 456 -12.88 24.87 -9.29
CA GLU A 456 -11.44 25.12 -9.26
C GLU A 456 -10.67 23.97 -9.96
N TYR A 457 -9.37 24.17 -10.18
CA TYR A 457 -8.45 23.21 -10.78
C TYR A 457 -7.11 23.22 -10.02
N ILE A 458 -6.00 22.85 -10.67
CA ILE A 458 -4.65 22.97 -10.10
C ILE A 458 -4.36 24.45 -9.80
N LEU A 459 -3.78 24.73 -8.63
CA LEU A 459 -3.48 26.10 -8.20
C LEU A 459 -2.58 26.81 -9.24
N GLY A 460 -3.06 27.94 -9.76
CA GLY A 460 -2.37 28.73 -10.79
C GLY A 460 -2.70 28.35 -12.24
N GLU A 461 -3.57 27.38 -12.52
CA GLU A 461 -3.90 26.95 -13.89
C GLU A 461 -5.39 26.98 -14.22
N GLU A 462 -5.71 27.36 -15.46
CA GLU A 462 -7.05 27.20 -16.02
C GLU A 462 -7.33 25.74 -16.40
N ARG A 463 -8.57 25.30 -16.22
CA ARG A 463 -8.98 23.92 -16.55
C ARG A 463 -8.97 23.72 -18.07
N PRO A 464 -8.24 22.71 -18.61
CA PRO A 464 -8.23 22.45 -20.05
C PRO A 464 -9.62 22.08 -20.58
N THR A 465 -9.93 22.51 -21.80
CA THR A 465 -11.27 22.35 -22.39
C THR A 465 -11.67 20.87 -22.50
N PRO A 466 -12.92 20.50 -22.14
CA PRO A 466 -13.32 19.10 -22.04
C PRO A 466 -13.52 18.46 -23.42
N VAL A 467 -12.45 17.87 -23.97
CA VAL A 467 -12.49 17.16 -25.26
C VAL A 467 -13.50 16.00 -25.20
N PRO A 468 -14.53 15.95 -26.06
CA PRO A 468 -15.56 14.92 -26.03
C PRO A 468 -14.99 13.54 -26.42
N PHE A 469 -15.58 12.48 -25.86
CA PHE A 469 -15.07 11.11 -25.98
C PHE A 469 -14.81 10.66 -27.43
N TRP A 470 -15.70 10.97 -28.37
CA TRP A 470 -15.52 10.65 -29.79
C TRP A 470 -14.30 11.36 -30.41
N LYS A 471 -14.00 12.60 -30.01
CA LYS A 471 -12.81 13.32 -30.48
C LYS A 471 -11.53 12.74 -29.86
N ARG A 472 -11.56 12.28 -28.60
CA ARG A 472 -10.46 11.50 -28.00
C ARG A 472 -10.24 10.18 -28.74
N MET A 473 -11.27 9.33 -28.88
CA MET A 473 -11.16 8.08 -29.63
C MET A 473 -10.67 8.26 -31.08
N TRP A 474 -11.04 9.35 -31.75
CA TRP A 474 -10.55 9.68 -33.10
C TRP A 474 -9.06 10.09 -33.12
N ILE A 475 -8.55 10.70 -32.04
CA ILE A 475 -7.13 11.04 -31.88
C ILE A 475 -6.32 9.81 -31.42
N ASP A 476 -6.82 9.08 -30.43
CA ASP A 476 -6.12 7.97 -29.79
C ASP A 476 -6.05 6.70 -30.66
N TYR A 477 -7.05 6.49 -31.54
CA TYR A 477 -7.21 5.28 -32.35
C TYR A 477 -7.62 5.53 -33.81
N GLY A 478 -7.61 6.78 -34.28
CA GLY A 478 -7.99 7.17 -35.64
C GLY A 478 -6.94 8.04 -36.31
N TYR A 479 -7.36 8.82 -37.31
CA TYR A 479 -6.51 9.81 -38.00
C TYR A 479 -6.69 11.22 -37.42
N GLY A 480 -7.01 11.33 -36.13
CA GLY A 480 -7.18 12.60 -35.43
C GLY A 480 -5.85 13.14 -34.91
N GLU A 481 -5.56 14.39 -35.22
CA GLU A 481 -4.40 15.07 -34.64
C GLU A 481 -4.82 15.87 -33.41
N SER A 482 -4.00 15.84 -32.35
CA SER A 482 -4.24 16.68 -31.18
C SER A 482 -3.97 18.14 -31.50
N GLU A 483 -4.65 19.07 -30.81
CA GLU A 483 -4.44 20.50 -31.02
C GLU A 483 -3.02 20.95 -30.65
N GLU A 484 -2.33 20.19 -29.79
CA GLU A 484 -0.91 20.38 -29.50
C GLU A 484 0.00 19.87 -30.62
N ALA A 485 -0.32 18.72 -31.24
CA ALA A 485 0.41 18.23 -32.41
C ALA A 485 0.25 19.19 -33.61
N LEU A 486 -0.98 19.70 -33.82
CA LEU A 486 -1.27 20.73 -34.82
C LEU A 486 -0.51 22.03 -34.55
N ARG A 487 -0.41 22.48 -33.30
CA ARG A 487 0.42 23.64 -32.89
C ARG A 487 1.93 23.42 -33.04
N ARG A 488 2.41 22.17 -32.98
CA ARG A 488 3.83 21.81 -33.15
C ARG A 488 4.24 21.59 -34.61
N LYS A 489 3.29 21.42 -35.54
CA LYS A 489 3.61 21.37 -36.97
C LYS A 489 4.09 22.75 -37.45
N PRO A 490 5.18 22.83 -38.23
CA PRO A 490 5.54 24.07 -38.90
C PRO A 490 4.43 24.45 -39.89
N ILE A 491 4.03 25.73 -39.88
CA ILE A 491 3.09 26.26 -40.86
C ILE A 491 3.83 26.43 -42.18
N LEU A 492 3.88 25.36 -42.95
CA LEU A 492 4.18 25.42 -44.38
C LEU A 492 3.06 26.20 -45.05
N GLY A 493 3.32 27.47 -45.38
CA GLY A 493 2.49 28.21 -46.32
C GLY A 493 2.52 27.54 -47.70
N ASN A 494 1.52 27.81 -48.54
CA ASN A 494 1.43 27.24 -49.88
C ASN A 494 2.71 27.57 -50.68
N ILE A 495 3.49 26.53 -51.03
CA ILE A 495 4.68 26.64 -51.89
C ILE A 495 4.31 26.40 -53.38
N ASP A 496 3.06 26.00 -53.65
CA ASP A 496 2.60 25.50 -54.95
C ASP A 496 1.96 26.57 -55.88
N GLU A 497 2.12 27.88 -55.62
CA GLU A 497 1.55 28.94 -56.47
C GLU A 497 2.56 29.74 -57.33
N ASP A 498 3.88 29.60 -57.10
CA ASP A 498 4.93 30.31 -57.86
C ASP A 498 5.78 29.37 -58.77
N VAL A 499 5.13 28.71 -59.73
CA VAL A 499 5.81 28.13 -60.92
C VAL A 499 4.99 28.43 -62.20
N GLN A 500 5.42 29.45 -62.94
CA GLN A 500 5.04 29.73 -64.34
C GLN A 500 6.30 29.91 -65.20
#